data_AF-A0A1B6JW34-F1
#
_entry.id   AF-A0A1B6JW34-F1
#
_cell.length_a   1.000
_cell.length_b   1.000
_cell.length_c   1.000
_cell.angle_alpha   90.00
_cell.angle_beta   90.00
_cell.angle_gamma   90.00
#
_symmetry.space_group_name_H-M   'P 1'
#
loop_
_entity.id
_entity.type
_entity.pdbx_description
1 polymer ?
#
loop_
_entity_poly.entity_id
_entity_poly.type
_entity_poly.pdbx_seq_one_letter_code
_entity_poly.pdbx_strand_id
1 'polypeptide(L)'
;NSKPETWVLGKEMCKAVPFVELTVAHASVLTILAISFERYYAICEPLKAGYVCTKARAMVICLLAWALAALFTSPITVITNYNSTAEYRDGSLVPVCLTHALTFWPIVFFLMIISLFFLLPLV
;
A
#
# COMPACT_ATOMS: atom_id res chain seq x y z
N ASN A 1 -18.29 4.02 -23.72
CA ASN A 1 -18.00 2.72 -24.35
C ASN A 1 -16.50 2.63 -24.59
N SER A 2 -15.73 2.59 -23.50
CA SER A 2 -14.27 2.70 -23.54
C SER A 2 -13.68 1.31 -23.75
N LYS A 3 -12.72 1.19 -24.67
CA LYS A 3 -12.00 -0.06 -24.94
C LYS A 3 -11.29 -0.51 -23.64
N PRO A 4 -11.35 -1.79 -23.22
CA PRO A 4 -10.57 -2.27 -22.09
C PRO A 4 -9.07 -2.11 -22.39
N GLU A 5 -8.30 -1.71 -21.38
CA GLU A 5 -6.86 -1.46 -21.51
C GLU A 5 -6.11 -2.77 -21.79
N THR A 6 -5.27 -2.78 -22.83
CA THR A 6 -4.50 -3.96 -23.22
C THR A 6 -3.21 -4.07 -22.41
N TRP A 7 -2.97 -5.24 -21.82
CA TRP A 7 -1.82 -5.50 -20.95
C TRP A 7 -0.70 -6.24 -21.68
N VAL A 8 0.32 -5.50 -22.14
CA VAL A 8 1.42 -6.05 -22.95
C VAL A 8 2.62 -6.54 -22.15
N LEU A 9 2.71 -6.21 -20.86
CA LEU A 9 3.88 -6.50 -20.01
C LEU A 9 3.92 -7.96 -19.48
N GLY A 10 2.91 -8.76 -19.82
CA GLY A 10 2.82 -10.17 -19.43
C GLY A 10 2.27 -10.41 -18.02
N LYS A 11 2.08 -11.69 -17.67
CA LYS A 11 1.41 -12.16 -16.45
C LYS A 11 2.08 -11.67 -15.16
N GLU A 12 3.41 -11.77 -15.10
CA GLU A 12 4.16 -11.41 -13.89
C GLU A 12 4.03 -9.91 -13.60
N MET A 13 4.14 -9.08 -14.64
CA MET A 13 4.01 -7.63 -14.49
C MET A 13 2.56 -7.21 -14.20
N CYS A 14 1.56 -7.94 -14.72
CA CYS A 14 0.15 -7.71 -14.40
C CYS A 14 -0.09 -7.78 -12.88
N LYS A 15 0.67 -8.61 -12.16
CA LYS A 15 0.60 -8.68 -10.69
C LYS A 15 1.53 -7.68 -10.01
N ALA A 16 2.75 -7.53 -10.53
CA ALA A 16 3.78 -6.71 -9.90
C ALA A 16 3.47 -5.21 -9.93
N VAL A 17 2.94 -4.68 -11.05
CA VAL A 17 2.64 -3.25 -11.19
C VAL A 17 1.60 -2.77 -10.17
N PRO A 18 0.38 -3.34 -10.10
CA PRO A 18 -0.60 -2.90 -9.11
C PRO A 18 -0.14 -3.18 -7.67
N PHE A 19 0.72 -4.20 -7.47
CA PHE A 19 1.35 -4.44 -6.17
C PHE A 19 2.31 -3.32 -5.75
N VAL A 20 3.20 -2.89 -6.64
CA VAL A 20 4.15 -1.81 -6.35
C VAL A 20 3.40 -0.49 -6.17
N GLU A 21 2.46 -0.17 -7.05
CA GLU A 21 1.68 1.07 -6.97
C GLU A 21 0.93 1.19 -5.64
N LEU A 22 0.21 0.14 -5.24
CA LEU A 22 -0.57 0.16 -4.01
C LEU A 22 0.33 0.14 -2.76
N THR A 23 1.45 -0.60 -2.80
CA THR A 23 2.45 -0.58 -1.73
C THR A 23 3.05 0.81 -1.54
N VAL A 24 3.43 1.47 -2.63
CA VAL A 24 4.00 2.83 -2.59
C VAL A 24 2.98 3.85 -2.11
N ALA A 25 1.71 3.74 -2.55
CA ALA A 25 0.64 4.61 -2.08
C ALA A 25 0.44 4.48 -0.56
N HIS A 26 0.36 3.25 -0.04
CA HIS A 26 0.24 3.00 1.40
C HIS A 26 1.46 3.47 2.19
N ALA A 27 2.67 3.17 1.71
CA ALA A 27 3.91 3.62 2.34
C ALA A 27 4.00 5.15 2.41
N SER A 28 3.56 5.85 1.36
CA SER A 28 3.54 7.32 1.31
C SER A 28 2.60 7.91 2.37
N VAL A 29 1.38 7.37 2.51
CA VAL A 29 0.42 7.81 3.54
C VAL A 29 0.99 7.61 4.94
N LEU A 30 1.57 6.44 5.22
CA LEU A 30 2.18 6.14 6.52
C LEU A 30 3.36 7.07 6.82
N THR A 31 4.17 7.37 5.81
CA THR A 31 5.32 8.28 5.94
C THR A 31 4.87 9.72 6.24
N ILE A 32 3.85 10.22 5.53
CA ILE A 32 3.29 11.55 5.78
C ILE A 32 2.74 11.63 7.20
N LEU A 33 1.99 10.61 7.63
CA LEU A 33 1.40 10.56 8.96
C LEU A 33 2.47 10.54 10.07
N ALA A 34 3.57 9.82 9.86
CA ALA A 34 4.73 9.84 10.76
C ALA A 34 5.34 11.25 10.87
N ILE A 35 5.58 11.93 9.73
CA ILE A 35 6.12 13.30 9.71
C ILE A 35 5.18 14.27 10.43
N SER A 36 3.87 14.18 10.19
CA SER A 36 2.86 15.01 10.87
C SER A 36 2.88 14.81 12.39
N PHE A 37 3.03 13.56 12.84
CA PHE A 37 3.09 13.24 14.26
C PHE A 37 4.36 13.80 14.92
N GLU A 38 5.51 13.66 14.27
CA GLU A 38 6.78 14.26 14.72
C GLU A 38 6.65 15.79 14.87
N ARG A 39 6.02 16.46 13.90
CA ARG A 39 5.80 17.92 13.94
C ARG A 39 4.83 18.34 15.03
N TYR A 40 3.73 17.59 15.22
CA TYR A 40 2.79 17.83 16.30
C TYR A 40 3.47 17.74 17.66
N TYR A 41 4.25 16.68 17.90
CA TYR A 41 4.93 16.46 19.17
C TYR A 41 6.01 17.51 19.47
N ALA A 42 6.77 17.92 18.45
CA ALA A 42 7.78 18.96 18.58
C ALA A 42 7.19 20.34 18.96
N ILE A 43 5.95 20.62 18.53
CA ILE A 43 5.27 21.90 18.80
C ILE A 43 4.53 21.86 20.14
N CYS A 44 3.79 20.77 20.41
CA CYS A 44 2.88 20.69 21.55
C CYS A 44 3.54 20.16 22.84
N GLU A 45 4.59 19.34 22.78
CA GLU A 45 5.34 18.86 23.95
C GLU A 45 6.86 19.12 23.83
N PRO A 46 7.30 20.39 23.85
CA PRO A 46 8.70 20.77 23.62
C PRO A 46 9.68 20.19 24.65
N LEU A 47 9.24 19.87 25.87
CA LEU A 47 10.06 19.29 26.94
C LEU A 47 10.36 17.79 26.77
N LYS A 48 9.52 17.03 26.04
CA LYS A 48 9.80 15.63 25.68
C LYS A 48 10.38 15.49 24.27
N ALA A 49 10.29 16.52 23.43
CA ALA A 49 10.81 16.53 22.07
C ALA A 49 12.32 16.20 21.97
N GLY A 50 13.10 16.51 23.01
CA GLY A 50 14.54 16.18 23.08
C GLY A 50 14.86 14.69 23.28
N TYR A 51 13.94 13.90 23.84
CA TYR A 51 14.12 12.46 24.11
C TYR A 51 13.46 11.58 23.03
N VAL A 52 12.41 12.09 22.37
CA VAL A 52 11.53 11.34 21.45
C VAL A 52 11.98 11.41 19.98
N CYS A 53 12.84 12.36 19.61
CA CYS A 53 13.28 12.60 18.24
C CYS A 53 14.56 11.82 17.87
N THR A 54 14.54 10.49 17.95
CA THR A 54 15.67 9.67 17.48
C THR A 54 15.47 9.26 16.02
N LYS A 55 16.35 9.72 15.12
CA LYS A 55 16.32 9.35 13.68
C LYS A 55 16.31 7.85 13.43
N ALA A 56 16.90 7.07 14.34
CA ALA A 56 16.84 5.60 14.31
C ALA A 56 15.41 5.05 14.46
N ARG A 57 14.59 5.64 15.35
CA ARG A 57 13.20 5.22 15.55
C ARG A 57 12.34 5.58 14.33
N ALA A 58 12.54 6.76 13.76
CA ALA A 58 11.88 7.16 12.52
C ALA A 58 12.22 6.22 11.35
N MET A 59 13.50 5.83 11.20
CA MET A 59 13.89 4.85 10.18
C MET A 59 13.26 3.47 10.42
N VAL A 60 13.21 3.00 11.67
CA VAL A 60 12.54 1.74 12.03
C VAL A 60 11.03 1.80 11.72
N ILE A 61 10.37 2.91 12.05
CA ILE A 61 8.95 3.12 11.74
C ILE A 61 8.73 3.12 10.21
N CYS A 62 9.59 3.78 9.44
CA CYS A 62 9.52 3.75 7.98
C CYS A 62 9.70 2.33 7.43
N LEU A 63 10.71 1.59 7.89
CA LEU A 63 10.93 0.21 7.43
C LEU A 63 9.75 -0.71 7.78
N LEU A 64 9.17 -0.56 8.97
CA LEU A 64 7.98 -1.29 9.37
C LEU A 64 6.77 -0.87 8.53
N ALA A 65 6.59 0.42 8.24
CA ALA A 65 5.54 0.91 7.37
C ALA A 65 5.64 0.33 5.94
N TRP A 66 6.84 0.22 5.39
CA TRP A 66 7.08 -0.42 4.09
C TRP A 66 6.79 -1.92 4.11
N ALA A 67 7.26 -2.63 5.14
CA ALA A 67 7.00 -4.07 5.30
C ALA A 67 5.50 -4.35 5.46
N LEU A 68 4.81 -3.53 6.25
CA LEU A 68 3.36 -3.59 6.42
C LEU A 68 2.64 -3.29 5.12
N ALA A 69 3.00 -2.20 4.42
CA ALA A 69 2.41 -1.86 3.12
C ALA A 69 2.55 -2.99 2.10
N ALA A 70 3.69 -3.67 2.06
CA ALA A 70 3.91 -4.83 1.19
C ALA A 70 3.05 -6.03 1.61
N LEU A 71 2.99 -6.35 2.91
CA LEU A 71 2.16 -7.44 3.45
C LEU A 71 0.68 -7.23 3.13
N PHE A 72 0.23 -6.01 3.33
CA PHE A 72 -1.10 -5.52 3.07
C PHE A 72 -1.52 -5.54 1.61
N THR A 73 -0.55 -5.26 0.74
CA THR A 73 -0.76 -5.26 -0.70
C THR A 73 -0.66 -6.66 -1.28
N SER A 74 -0.10 -7.64 -0.55
CA SER A 74 0.02 -9.04 -0.97
C SER A 74 -1.25 -9.66 -1.58
N PRO A 75 -2.47 -9.46 -1.04
CA PRO A 75 -3.69 -10.02 -1.62
C PRO A 75 -3.96 -9.57 -3.06
N ILE A 76 -3.47 -8.39 -3.47
CA ILE A 76 -3.58 -7.91 -4.85
C ILE A 76 -2.94 -8.91 -5.82
N THR A 77 -1.87 -9.61 -5.43
CA THR A 77 -1.17 -10.57 -6.30
C THR A 77 -1.99 -11.85 -6.55
N VAL A 78 -2.93 -12.15 -5.64
CA VAL A 78 -3.86 -13.29 -5.72
C VAL A 78 -5.13 -12.89 -6.47
N ILE A 79 -5.63 -11.67 -6.21
CA ILE A 79 -6.85 -11.12 -6.79
C ILE A 79 -6.66 -10.75 -8.27
N THR A 80 -5.47 -10.27 -8.63
CA THR A 80 -5.15 -9.87 -10.00
C THR A 80 -5.03 -11.08 -10.90
N ASN A 81 -5.91 -11.13 -11.89
CA ASN A 81 -5.95 -12.17 -12.89
C ASN A 81 -5.51 -11.63 -14.25
N TYR A 82 -4.53 -12.33 -14.84
CA TYR A 82 -4.09 -12.10 -16.20
C TYR A 82 -4.90 -13.01 -17.12
N ASN A 83 -5.61 -12.42 -18.09
CA ASN A 83 -6.31 -13.16 -19.12
C ASN A 83 -5.70 -12.80 -20.49
N SER A 84 -5.00 -13.75 -21.12
CA SER A 84 -4.37 -13.56 -22.43
C SER A 84 -5.34 -13.63 -23.61
N THR A 85 -6.57 -14.08 -23.37
CA THR A 85 -7.58 -14.36 -24.40
C THR A 85 -8.89 -13.68 -24.07
N ALA A 86 -8.85 -12.38 -23.74
CA ALA A 86 -10.08 -11.60 -23.70
C ALA A 86 -10.50 -11.28 -25.14
N GLU A 87 -11.69 -11.73 -25.51
CA GLU A 87 -12.26 -11.47 -26.83
C GLU A 87 -12.73 -10.02 -26.91
N TYR A 88 -12.13 -9.28 -27.83
CA TYR A 88 -12.48 -7.90 -28.12
C TYR A 88 -13.70 -7.85 -29.05
N ARG A 89 -14.38 -6.70 -29.12
CA ARG A 89 -15.60 -6.53 -29.93
C ARG A 89 -15.40 -6.78 -31.43
N ASP A 90 -14.15 -6.66 -31.89
CA ASP A 90 -13.72 -6.90 -33.28
C ASP A 90 -13.27 -8.37 -33.50
N GLY A 91 -13.48 -9.27 -32.53
CA GLY A 91 -13.05 -10.67 -32.58
C GLY A 91 -11.55 -10.89 -32.34
N SER A 92 -10.79 -9.83 -32.06
CA SER A 92 -9.37 -9.91 -31.73
C SER A 92 -9.16 -10.37 -30.29
N LEU A 93 -8.17 -11.25 -30.06
CA LEU A 93 -7.78 -11.69 -28.73
C LEU A 93 -6.74 -10.72 -28.18
N VAL A 94 -7.05 -10.05 -27.07
CA VAL A 94 -6.13 -9.11 -26.43
C VAL A 94 -5.82 -9.54 -25.00
N PRO A 95 -4.57 -9.38 -24.53
CA PRO A 95 -4.23 -9.63 -23.15
C PRO A 95 -4.79 -8.52 -22.26
N VAL A 96 -5.42 -8.87 -21.15
CA VAL A 96 -5.97 -7.94 -20.16
C VAL A 96 -5.55 -8.34 -18.75
N CYS A 97 -5.50 -7.34 -17.86
CA CYS A 97 -5.21 -7.51 -16.45
C CYS A 97 -6.41 -7.01 -15.65
N LEU A 98 -7.11 -7.92 -14.94
CA LEU A 98 -8.33 -7.60 -14.22
C LEU A 98 -8.13 -7.77 -12.70
N THR A 99 -8.57 -6.77 -11.94
CA THR A 99 -8.51 -6.72 -10.48
C THR A 99 -9.92 -6.81 -9.89
N HIS A 100 -10.28 -7.93 -9.24
CA HIS A 100 -11.54 -8.07 -8.50
C HIS A 100 -11.43 -7.43 -7.09
N ALA A 101 -11.51 -6.11 -7.04
CA ALA A 101 -10.90 -5.27 -5.99
C ALA A 101 -11.61 -5.15 -4.62
N LEU A 102 -12.62 -5.94 -4.25
CA LEU A 102 -13.42 -5.65 -3.04
C LEU A 102 -13.62 -6.86 -2.13
N THR A 103 -12.72 -7.06 -1.17
CA THR A 103 -12.97 -7.93 -0.01
C THR A 103 -12.78 -7.14 1.30
N PHE A 104 -13.68 -7.40 2.25
CA PHE A 104 -13.83 -6.68 3.53
C PHE A 104 -12.78 -7.08 4.59
N TRP A 105 -12.29 -8.31 4.53
CA TRP A 105 -11.33 -8.89 5.48
C TRP A 105 -9.95 -8.21 5.54
N PRO A 106 -9.33 -7.80 4.40
CA PRO A 106 -8.10 -7.02 4.40
C PRO A 106 -8.26 -5.71 5.18
N ILE A 107 -9.34 -4.95 4.91
CA ILE A 107 -9.60 -3.61 5.48
C ILE A 107 -9.56 -3.63 7.02
N VAL A 108 -10.12 -4.66 7.64
CA VAL A 108 -10.13 -4.80 9.11
C VAL A 108 -8.74 -5.08 9.67
N PHE A 109 -7.94 -5.92 8.98
CA PHE A 109 -6.55 -6.20 9.36
C PHE A 109 -5.66 -4.93 9.24
N PHE A 110 -5.90 -4.12 8.20
CA PHE A 110 -5.26 -2.81 8.01
C PHE A 110 -5.47 -1.87 9.19
N LEU A 111 -6.73 -1.69 9.61
CA LEU A 111 -7.06 -0.80 10.73
C LEU A 111 -6.48 -1.30 12.06
N MET A 112 -6.42 -2.62 12.26
CA MET A 112 -5.91 -3.22 13.49
C MET A 112 -4.41 -3.00 13.67
N ILE A 113 -3.62 -3.18 12.61
CA ILE A 113 -2.18 -2.94 12.61
C ILE A 113 -1.86 -1.44 12.69
N ILE A 114 -2.60 -0.58 11.97
CA ILE A 114 -2.44 0.88 12.09
C ILE A 114 -2.66 1.30 13.54
N SER A 115 -3.74 0.83 14.17
CA SER A 115 -4.00 1.08 15.59
C SER A 115 -2.84 0.60 16.48
N LEU A 116 -2.35 -0.62 16.27
CA LEU A 116 -1.24 -1.19 17.05
C LEU A 116 0.06 -0.35 16.93
N PHE A 117 0.40 0.10 15.71
CA PHE A 117 1.61 0.88 15.45
C PHE A 117 1.49 2.37 15.80
N PHE A 118 0.28 2.93 15.81
CA PHE A 118 0.01 4.29 16.30
C PHE A 118 -0.09 4.38 17.82
N LEU A 119 -0.43 3.29 18.50
CA LEU A 119 -0.59 3.26 19.95
C LEU A 119 0.67 2.81 20.70
N LEU A 120 1.54 1.99 20.09
CA LEU A 120 2.86 1.62 20.63
C LEU A 120 3.82 2.79 20.95
N PRO A 121 3.80 3.92 20.22
CA PRO A 121 4.56 5.11 20.57
C PRO A 121 3.86 6.02 21.59
N LEU A 122 2.59 5.76 21.90
CA LEU A 122 1.77 6.55 22.82
C LEU A 122 1.87 6.04 24.27
N VAL A 123 2.45 4.85 24.48
CA VAL A 123 2.80 4.27 25.79
C VAL A 123 4.27 4.49 26.13
#